data_AF-A0A660C9C7-F1
#
_entry.id   AF-A0A660C9C7-F1
#
_cell.length_a   1.000
_cell.length_b   1.000
_cell.length_c   1.000
_cell.angle_alpha   90.00
_cell.angle_beta   90.00
_cell.angle_gamma   90.00
#
_symmetry.space_group_name_H-M   'P 1'
#
loop_
_entity.id
_entity.type
_entity.pdbx_description
1 polymer ?
#
loop_
_entity_poly.entity_id
_entity_poly.type
_entity_poly.pdbx_seq_one_letter_code
_entity_poly.pdbx_strand_id
1 'polypeptide(L)'
;MMSCAVGGGVVEQPEGTAVAAAGPDEQRFGPVRCAVQHAAGPGGRGRARRLVRRGEQYVVETVSPQVRLIAKTEFLPPEDVPWSTDADGGQALAEFAGRACYQSWQKPNPRTATNAGYLDHIIEVGHLSVLEHGSVTFYITGISRSVTHELIRHRHFSYSQLSQRYVPETDAAFVEPDVIAEDPELHERFLAATRASVEAYTELLAGLERKFADAPNATLRRKQARQAARAVLPNATETRIVVTGNYRAWRHFIAMRATEHADVEIRALAVACLRELQKAAENVFADFTISTLPDGTEIATSPRVAEG
;
A
#
# COMPACT_ATOMS: atom_id res chain seq x y z
N MET A 1 -19.23 -54.04 -9.34
CA MET A 1 -20.35 -54.68 -8.64
C MET A 1 -20.63 -53.93 -7.35
N MET A 2 -21.60 -53.01 -7.35
CA MET A 2 -22.65 -52.94 -6.32
C MET A 2 -23.64 -51.89 -6.84
N SER A 3 -24.85 -52.36 -7.11
CA SER A 3 -25.99 -51.62 -7.63
C SER A 3 -26.69 -50.90 -6.48
N CYS A 4 -27.25 -49.72 -6.73
CA CYS A 4 -28.52 -49.34 -6.10
C CYS A 4 -29.24 -48.34 -7.02
N ALA A 5 -30.45 -48.73 -7.39
CA ALA A 5 -31.32 -48.05 -8.34
C ALA A 5 -32.60 -47.60 -7.61
N VAL A 6 -33.04 -46.38 -7.95
CA VAL A 6 -34.41 -45.87 -8.10
C VAL A 6 -35.32 -45.75 -6.87
N GLY A 7 -35.83 -44.53 -6.69
CA GLY A 7 -37.08 -44.23 -6.00
C GLY A 7 -37.59 -42.85 -6.43
N GLY A 8 -38.45 -42.80 -7.45
CA GLY A 8 -39.12 -41.60 -7.93
C GLY A 8 -40.31 -41.22 -7.03
N GLY A 9 -40.49 -39.92 -6.83
CA GLY A 9 -41.65 -39.34 -6.17
C GLY A 9 -42.00 -38.02 -6.85
N VAL A 10 -43.09 -38.03 -7.61
CA VAL A 10 -43.71 -36.86 -8.23
C VAL A 10 -44.43 -36.09 -7.13
N VAL A 11 -44.13 -34.79 -6.97
CA VAL A 11 -44.89 -33.90 -6.09
C VAL A 11 -45.66 -32.93 -6.98
N GLU A 12 -46.99 -33.04 -6.94
CA GLU A 12 -47.96 -32.14 -7.56
C GLU A 12 -47.84 -30.72 -6.98
N GLN A 13 -47.90 -29.72 -7.86
CA GLN A 13 -48.04 -28.30 -7.50
C GLN A 13 -49.53 -27.93 -7.48
N PRO A 14 -50.00 -27.11 -6.52
CA PRO A 14 -51.28 -26.45 -6.66
C PRO A 14 -51.14 -25.12 -7.40
N GLU A 15 -52.05 -24.92 -8.35
CA GLU A 15 -52.27 -23.68 -9.10
C GLU A 15 -52.62 -22.51 -8.15
N GLY A 16 -52.08 -21.32 -8.45
CA GLY A 16 -52.38 -20.13 -7.67
C GLY A 16 -51.87 -18.83 -8.29
N THR A 17 -52.77 -18.16 -9.02
CA THR A 17 -52.82 -16.71 -9.27
C THR A 17 -51.68 -16.03 -10.05
N ALA A 18 -52.01 -15.68 -11.30
CA ALA A 18 -51.29 -14.74 -12.14
C ALA A 18 -51.24 -13.34 -11.50
N VAL A 19 -50.03 -12.81 -11.34
CA VAL A 19 -49.79 -11.38 -11.12
C VAL A 19 -48.88 -10.91 -12.26
N ALA A 20 -49.34 -9.88 -12.97
CA ALA A 20 -48.72 -9.32 -14.15
C ALA A 20 -47.27 -8.85 -13.87
N ALA A 21 -46.34 -9.30 -14.72
CA ALA A 21 -44.97 -8.82 -14.73
C ALA A 21 -44.92 -7.40 -15.30
N ALA A 22 -44.63 -6.41 -14.45
CA ALA A 22 -44.15 -5.11 -14.89
C ALA A 22 -42.67 -5.27 -15.32
N GLY A 23 -42.36 -4.93 -16.57
CA GLY A 23 -41.00 -4.98 -17.10
C GLY A 23 -40.08 -3.96 -16.40
N PRO A 24 -38.76 -4.23 -16.31
CA PRO A 24 -37.82 -3.29 -15.75
C PRO A 24 -37.60 -2.13 -16.71
N ASP A 25 -37.90 -0.94 -16.21
CA ASP A 25 -37.71 0.36 -16.82
C ASP A 25 -36.21 0.61 -17.08
N GLU A 26 -35.86 0.86 -18.34
CA GLU A 26 -34.49 1.03 -18.82
C GLU A 26 -33.97 2.44 -18.44
N GLN A 27 -33.63 2.63 -17.17
CA GLN A 27 -32.99 3.87 -16.71
C GLN A 27 -31.54 3.94 -17.20
N ARG A 28 -31.37 4.59 -18.34
CA ARG A 28 -30.07 5.02 -18.87
C ARG A 28 -29.43 6.04 -17.91
N PHE A 29 -28.40 5.61 -17.18
CA PHE A 29 -27.51 6.53 -16.47
C PHE A 29 -26.64 7.28 -17.49
N GLY A 30 -26.98 8.55 -17.75
CA GLY A 30 -26.12 9.49 -18.46
C GLY A 30 -24.92 9.92 -17.60
N PRO A 31 -23.83 10.43 -18.20
CA PRO A 31 -22.62 10.77 -17.47
C PRO A 31 -22.85 11.98 -16.55
N VAL A 32 -22.67 11.76 -15.24
CA VAL A 32 -22.68 12.82 -14.22
C VAL A 32 -21.48 13.73 -14.43
N ARG A 33 -21.70 14.95 -14.91
CA ARG A 33 -20.69 16.01 -14.94
C ARG A 33 -20.59 16.64 -13.56
N CYS A 34 -19.54 16.28 -12.81
CA CYS A 34 -19.21 16.95 -11.56
C CYS A 34 -18.55 18.31 -11.86
N ALA A 35 -19.31 19.39 -11.80
CA ALA A 35 -18.79 20.75 -11.90
C ALA A 35 -18.30 21.18 -10.50
N VAL A 36 -16.99 21.16 -10.29
CA VAL A 36 -16.37 21.74 -9.09
C VAL A 36 -15.88 23.14 -9.44
N GLN A 37 -16.56 24.16 -8.90
CA GLN A 37 -16.06 25.54 -8.90
C GLN A 37 -15.02 25.67 -7.76
N HIS A 38 -13.85 26.22 -8.06
CA HIS A 38 -12.83 26.56 -7.06
C HIS A 38 -12.58 28.06 -7.07
N ALA A 39 -12.87 28.71 -5.95
CA ALA A 39 -12.40 30.04 -5.61
C ALA A 39 -10.90 29.97 -5.25
N ALA A 40 -10.09 30.85 -5.83
CA ALA A 40 -8.64 30.89 -5.63
C ALA A 40 -8.28 31.91 -4.54
N GLY A 41 -7.60 31.43 -3.47
CA GLY A 41 -6.85 32.25 -2.52
C GLY A 41 -5.34 31.93 -2.60
N PRO A 42 -4.44 32.88 -2.26
CA PRO A 42 -3.01 32.78 -2.58
C PRO A 42 -2.22 32.09 -1.47
N GLY A 43 -1.59 30.97 -1.78
CA GLY A 43 -0.67 30.24 -0.89
C GLY A 43 0.18 29.28 -1.70
N GLY A 44 1.50 29.30 -1.48
CA GLY A 44 2.54 28.77 -2.35
C GLY A 44 2.33 27.33 -2.84
N ARG A 45 2.28 27.17 -4.16
CA ARG A 45 2.25 25.86 -4.84
C ARG A 45 3.66 25.43 -5.19
N GLY A 46 4.16 24.36 -4.56
CA GLY A 46 5.20 23.53 -5.14
C GLY A 46 4.67 22.93 -6.45
N ARG A 47 5.03 23.55 -7.59
CA ARG A 47 4.62 23.07 -8.91
C ARG A 47 5.37 21.78 -9.23
N ALA A 48 4.64 20.69 -9.43
CA ALA A 48 5.11 19.58 -10.26
C ALA A 48 5.54 20.17 -11.62
N ARG A 49 6.85 20.17 -11.88
CA ARG A 49 7.41 20.68 -13.13
C ARG A 49 7.08 19.67 -14.22
N ARG A 50 6.19 20.05 -15.14
CA ARG A 50 5.97 19.35 -16.41
C ARG A 50 7.25 19.54 -17.24
N LEU A 51 8.02 18.47 -17.51
CA LEU A 51 9.25 18.57 -18.29
C LEU A 51 9.00 18.36 -19.79
N VAL A 52 9.82 19.08 -20.57
CA VAL A 52 9.78 19.26 -22.01
C VAL A 52 10.83 18.34 -22.64
N ARG A 53 10.50 17.68 -23.75
CA ARG A 53 11.46 17.01 -24.64
C ARG A 53 12.55 18.02 -25.05
N ARG A 54 13.74 17.96 -24.44
CA ARG A 54 14.94 18.67 -24.91
C ARG A 54 15.89 17.64 -25.49
N GLY A 55 15.99 17.63 -26.83
CA GLY A 55 17.02 16.99 -27.67
C GLY A 55 17.46 15.58 -27.28
N GLU A 56 16.97 14.55 -27.98
CA GLU A 56 17.54 13.21 -28.21
C GLU A 56 18.38 12.51 -27.10
N GLN A 57 18.24 12.89 -25.83
CA GLN A 57 18.91 12.27 -24.69
C GLN A 57 17.84 11.86 -23.67
N TYR A 58 17.81 10.58 -23.34
CA TYR A 58 17.01 10.06 -22.23
C TYR A 58 17.58 10.63 -20.92
N VAL A 59 16.85 11.55 -20.30
CA VAL A 59 17.22 12.09 -18.99
C VAL A 59 16.82 11.06 -17.94
N VAL A 60 17.81 10.52 -17.24
CA VAL A 60 17.59 9.65 -16.08
C VAL A 60 17.29 10.53 -14.88
N GLU A 61 16.11 10.37 -14.30
CA GLU A 61 15.70 11.05 -13.07
C GLU A 61 15.89 10.09 -11.88
N THR A 62 16.70 10.50 -10.90
CA THR A 62 16.79 9.79 -9.62
C THR A 62 15.74 10.32 -8.65
N VAL A 63 15.11 9.42 -7.89
CA VAL A 63 14.03 9.76 -6.97
C VAL A 63 14.23 9.12 -5.60
N SER A 64 13.82 9.82 -4.56
CA SER A 64 13.87 9.33 -3.16
C SER A 64 12.48 8.86 -2.69
N PRO A 65 12.42 7.94 -1.71
CA PRO A 65 11.15 7.43 -1.19
C PRO A 65 10.26 8.55 -0.63
N GLN A 66 8.99 8.55 -1.03
CA GLN A 66 7.96 9.39 -0.43
C GLN A 66 6.83 8.51 0.09
N VAL A 67 6.59 8.58 1.40
CA VAL A 67 5.50 7.89 2.09
C VAL A 67 4.43 8.89 2.44
N ARG A 68 3.21 8.70 1.92
CA ARG A 68 2.07 9.58 2.19
C ARG A 68 0.92 8.79 2.77
N LEU A 69 0.48 9.15 3.97
CA LEU A 69 -0.74 8.60 4.56
C LEU A 69 -1.94 9.06 3.73
N ILE A 70 -2.72 8.11 3.21
CA ILE A 70 -3.90 8.40 2.38
C ILE A 70 -5.22 7.89 3.00
N ALA A 71 -5.15 7.00 3.99
CA ALA A 71 -6.31 6.57 4.75
C ALA A 71 -5.91 6.10 6.15
N LYS A 72 -6.80 6.32 7.11
CA LYS A 72 -6.75 5.78 8.47
C LYS A 72 -8.17 5.48 8.95
N THR A 73 -8.31 4.61 9.94
CA THR A 73 -9.60 4.29 10.57
C THR A 73 -10.22 5.52 11.25
N GLU A 74 -11.47 5.82 10.91
CA GLU A 74 -12.39 6.62 11.71
C GLU A 74 -13.21 5.69 12.61
N PHE A 75 -13.47 6.11 13.85
CA PHE A 75 -14.22 5.32 14.80
C PHE A 75 -15.35 6.15 15.40
N LEU A 76 -16.55 5.57 15.39
CA LEU A 76 -17.76 6.13 15.96
C LEU A 76 -18.23 5.17 17.07
N PRO A 77 -18.05 5.51 18.36
CA PRO A 77 -18.44 4.62 19.44
C PRO A 77 -19.97 4.46 19.49
N PRO A 78 -20.49 3.25 19.79
CA PRO A 78 -21.93 3.04 19.92
C PRO A 78 -22.49 3.76 21.15
N GLU A 79 -23.59 4.49 20.97
CA GLU A 79 -24.18 5.37 21.98
C GLU A 79 -24.71 4.63 23.22
N ASP A 80 -25.07 3.35 23.07
CA ASP A 80 -25.64 2.51 24.11
C ASP A 80 -24.58 1.83 25.00
N VAL A 81 -23.29 1.96 24.66
CA VAL A 81 -22.19 1.46 25.49
C VAL A 81 -21.69 2.57 26.42
N PRO A 82 -21.76 2.40 27.76
CA PRO A 82 -21.36 3.42 28.73
C PRO A 82 -19.84 3.48 28.88
N TRP A 83 -19.14 3.87 27.81
CA TRP A 83 -17.69 3.98 27.74
C TRP A 83 -17.28 5.20 26.91
N SER A 84 -16.19 5.84 27.32
CA SER A 84 -15.50 6.88 26.57
C SER A 84 -14.00 6.77 26.79
N THR A 85 -13.21 7.36 25.90
CA THR A 85 -11.75 7.36 26.02
C THR A 85 -11.12 8.67 25.58
N ASP A 86 -9.84 8.85 25.92
CA ASP A 86 -9.01 10.03 25.66
C ASP A 86 -8.31 9.99 24.30
N ALA A 87 -8.81 9.16 23.38
CA ALA A 87 -8.28 8.97 22.03
C ALA A 87 -9.41 8.83 21.00
N ASP A 88 -9.05 8.95 19.72
CA ASP A 88 -9.95 8.81 18.57
C ASP A 88 -9.46 7.74 17.58
N GLY A 89 -10.22 7.56 16.49
CA GLY A 89 -9.82 6.74 15.35
C GLY A 89 -9.50 5.28 15.68
N GLY A 90 -8.54 4.71 14.98
CA GLY A 90 -8.23 3.27 15.10
C GLY A 90 -7.67 2.85 16.46
N GLN A 91 -6.98 3.73 17.19
CA GLN A 91 -6.46 3.39 18.54
C GLN A 91 -7.57 3.38 19.61
N ALA A 92 -8.58 4.24 19.47
CA ALA A 92 -9.81 4.13 20.26
C ALA A 92 -10.61 2.87 19.90
N LEU A 93 -10.71 2.52 18.61
CA LEU A 93 -11.34 1.29 18.16
C LEU A 93 -10.64 0.04 18.75
N ALA A 94 -9.30 0.03 18.82
CA ALA A 94 -8.55 -1.07 19.40
C ALA A 94 -8.81 -1.24 20.91
N GLU A 95 -8.89 -0.14 21.67
CA GLU A 95 -9.30 -0.19 23.08
C GLU A 95 -10.74 -0.68 23.23
N PHE A 96 -11.67 -0.15 22.41
CA PHE A 96 -13.07 -0.56 22.43
C PHE A 96 -13.19 -2.08 22.18
N ALA A 97 -12.52 -2.60 21.15
CA ALA A 97 -12.49 -4.02 20.85
C ALA A 97 -11.90 -4.86 22.00
N GLY A 98 -10.82 -4.40 22.63
CA GLY A 98 -10.24 -5.07 23.80
C GLY A 98 -11.20 -5.12 24.98
N ARG A 99 -11.89 -4.01 25.28
CA ARG A 99 -12.87 -3.94 26.37
C ARG A 99 -14.12 -4.78 26.07
N ALA A 100 -14.54 -4.86 24.81
CA ALA A 100 -15.67 -5.68 24.38
C ALA A 100 -15.50 -7.16 24.74
N CYS A 101 -14.28 -7.70 24.63
CA CYS A 101 -13.96 -9.09 24.99
C CYS A 101 -14.28 -9.43 26.45
N TYR A 102 -14.25 -8.44 27.34
CA TYR A 102 -14.43 -8.61 28.80
C TYR A 102 -15.61 -7.81 29.35
N GLN A 103 -16.36 -7.09 28.50
CA GLN A 103 -17.36 -6.10 28.91
C GLN A 103 -16.82 -5.10 29.96
N SER A 104 -15.54 -4.75 29.86
CA SER A 104 -14.80 -3.93 30.84
C SER A 104 -14.86 -2.43 30.52
N TRP A 105 -16.08 -1.94 30.36
CA TRP A 105 -16.39 -0.54 30.03
C TRP A 105 -15.99 0.44 31.13
N GLN A 106 -16.08 -0.02 32.39
CA GLN A 106 -15.57 0.72 33.53
C GLN A 106 -14.03 0.72 33.53
N LYS A 107 -13.44 1.76 34.10
CA LYS A 107 -11.98 1.99 34.13
C LYS A 107 -11.41 1.93 35.56
N PRO A 108 -11.56 0.80 36.29
CA PRO A 108 -11.23 0.75 37.72
C PRO A 108 -9.72 0.72 38.00
N ASN A 109 -8.90 0.23 37.07
CA ASN A 109 -7.45 0.21 37.22
C ASN A 109 -6.84 1.50 36.63
N PRO A 110 -6.24 2.38 37.45
CA PRO A 110 -5.65 3.63 36.97
C PRO A 110 -4.59 3.43 35.88
N ARG A 111 -3.84 2.32 35.89
CA ARG A 111 -2.80 2.02 34.89
C ARG A 111 -3.37 1.86 33.47
N THR A 112 -4.61 1.40 33.34
CA THR A 112 -5.25 1.08 32.05
C THR A 112 -6.55 1.87 31.85
N ALA A 113 -6.67 3.02 32.53
CA ALA A 113 -7.82 3.90 32.43
C ALA A 113 -7.73 4.85 31.21
N THR A 114 -6.50 5.17 30.77
CA THR A 114 -6.23 5.91 29.53
C THR A 114 -6.03 4.94 28.36
N ASN A 115 -6.26 5.42 27.14
CA ASN A 115 -6.02 4.64 25.91
C ASN A 115 -4.56 4.20 25.81
N ALA A 116 -3.61 5.10 26.10
CA ALA A 116 -2.18 4.80 26.10
C ALA A 116 -1.83 3.66 27.06
N GLY A 117 -2.28 3.75 28.32
CA GLY A 117 -2.02 2.72 29.32
C GLY A 117 -2.73 1.39 29.02
N TYR A 118 -3.92 1.45 28.42
CA TYR A 118 -4.64 0.26 27.99
C TYR A 118 -3.93 -0.46 26.83
N LEU A 119 -3.50 0.28 25.80
CA LEU A 119 -2.81 -0.30 24.64
C LEU A 119 -1.40 -0.81 24.98
N ASP A 120 -0.63 -0.12 25.83
CA ASP A 120 0.65 -0.65 26.34
C ASP A 120 0.42 -1.98 27.07
N HIS A 121 -0.62 -2.07 27.91
CA HIS A 121 -0.96 -3.33 28.57
C HIS A 121 -1.34 -4.44 27.57
N ILE A 122 -2.16 -4.14 26.57
CA ILE A 122 -2.55 -5.09 25.51
C ILE A 122 -1.33 -5.64 24.77
N ILE A 123 -0.39 -4.75 24.42
CA ILE A 123 0.85 -5.10 23.73
C ILE A 123 1.75 -5.94 24.65
N GLU A 124 1.90 -5.54 25.91
CA GLU A 124 2.66 -6.24 26.94
C GLU A 124 2.21 -7.68 27.15
N VAL A 125 0.90 -7.93 27.22
CA VAL A 125 0.35 -9.29 27.43
C VAL A 125 0.14 -10.07 26.12
N GLY A 126 0.50 -9.49 24.98
CA GLY A 126 0.44 -10.18 23.68
C GLY A 126 -0.95 -10.35 23.09
N HIS A 127 -1.96 -9.59 23.53
CA HIS A 127 -3.32 -9.61 22.97
C HIS A 127 -3.42 -8.83 21.64
N LEU A 128 -2.50 -9.11 20.71
CA LEU A 128 -2.28 -8.29 19.52
C LEU A 128 -3.41 -8.34 18.48
N SER A 129 -4.34 -9.29 18.56
CA SER A 129 -5.47 -9.39 17.62
C SER A 129 -6.39 -8.17 17.67
N VAL A 130 -6.50 -7.47 18.82
CA VAL A 130 -7.32 -6.25 18.91
C VAL A 130 -6.76 -5.11 18.06
N LEU A 131 -5.46 -5.15 17.75
CA LEU A 131 -4.80 -4.18 16.88
C LEU A 131 -5.15 -4.40 15.39
N GLU A 132 -5.78 -5.53 15.05
CA GLU A 132 -6.17 -5.83 13.66
C GLU A 132 -7.39 -5.04 13.19
N HIS A 133 -8.14 -4.42 14.11
CA HIS A 133 -9.32 -3.62 13.78
C HIS A 133 -8.97 -2.22 13.22
N GLY A 134 -7.84 -1.65 13.64
CA GLY A 134 -7.36 -0.37 13.12
C GLY A 134 -6.46 -0.55 11.90
N SER A 135 -6.67 0.24 10.84
CA SER A 135 -5.90 0.16 9.59
C SER A 135 -5.41 1.52 9.10
N VAL A 136 -4.27 1.49 8.39
CA VAL A 136 -3.66 2.63 7.71
C VAL A 136 -3.29 2.23 6.28
N THR A 137 -3.43 3.18 5.36
CA THR A 137 -3.00 3.04 3.97
C THR A 137 -2.01 4.12 3.59
N PHE A 138 -0.91 3.73 2.96
CA PHE A 138 0.06 4.63 2.36
C PHE A 138 0.02 4.58 0.83
N TYR A 139 0.23 5.73 0.19
CA TYR A 139 0.70 5.79 -1.18
C TYR A 139 2.20 6.09 -1.19
N ILE A 140 2.97 5.13 -1.70
CA ILE A 140 4.43 5.14 -1.68
C ILE A 140 4.93 5.31 -3.11
N THR A 141 5.84 6.27 -3.30
CA THR A 141 6.51 6.55 -4.58
C THR A 141 8.01 6.68 -4.36
N GLY A 142 8.83 6.68 -5.42
CA GLY A 142 10.28 6.77 -5.27
C GLY A 142 10.91 5.54 -4.62
N ILE A 143 10.34 4.35 -4.84
CA ILE A 143 10.89 3.07 -4.38
C ILE A 143 11.20 2.17 -5.58
N SER A 144 12.19 1.29 -5.45
CA SER A 144 12.66 0.42 -6.51
C SER A 144 11.74 -0.79 -6.72
N ARG A 145 11.87 -1.45 -7.88
CA ARG A 145 11.21 -2.74 -8.11
C ARG A 145 11.74 -3.81 -7.15
N SER A 146 13.03 -3.83 -6.86
CA SER A 146 13.64 -4.74 -5.89
C SER A 146 12.99 -4.63 -4.51
N VAL A 147 12.82 -3.42 -3.97
CA VAL A 147 12.17 -3.24 -2.66
C VAL A 147 10.74 -3.70 -2.68
N THR A 148 9.98 -3.45 -3.75
CA THR A 148 8.62 -3.99 -3.79
C THR A 148 8.57 -5.51 -3.82
N HIS A 149 9.59 -6.18 -4.36
CA HIS A 149 9.67 -7.63 -4.38
C HIS A 149 9.91 -8.23 -2.99
N GLU A 150 10.56 -7.49 -2.09
CA GLU A 150 10.66 -7.81 -0.66
C GLU A 150 9.39 -7.43 0.13
N LEU A 151 8.87 -6.22 -0.12
CA LEU A 151 7.71 -5.67 0.55
C LEU A 151 6.49 -6.61 0.39
N ILE A 152 6.20 -7.07 -0.83
CA ILE A 152 5.02 -7.91 -1.10
C ILE A 152 5.11 -9.33 -0.51
N ARG A 153 6.24 -9.69 0.13
CA ARG A 153 6.35 -10.93 0.91
C ARG A 153 5.60 -10.85 2.23
N HIS A 154 5.27 -9.64 2.70
CA HIS A 154 4.39 -9.40 3.83
C HIS A 154 2.93 -9.63 3.42
N ARG A 155 2.43 -10.84 3.69
CA ARG A 155 1.16 -11.34 3.14
C ARG A 155 -0.10 -10.76 3.78
N HIS A 156 0.04 -10.08 4.93
CA HIS A 156 -1.08 -9.46 5.65
C HIS A 156 -1.25 -7.97 5.31
N PHE A 157 -0.73 -7.55 4.16
CA PHE A 157 -1.04 -6.28 3.54
C PHE A 157 -1.83 -6.49 2.24
N SER A 158 -2.57 -5.47 1.85
CA SER A 158 -3.18 -5.36 0.52
C SER A 158 -2.39 -4.38 -0.34
N TYR A 159 -2.21 -4.71 -1.62
CA TYR A 159 -1.33 -3.96 -2.53
C TYR A 159 -2.07 -3.54 -3.79
N SER A 160 -1.78 -2.32 -4.27
CA SER A 160 -2.08 -1.91 -5.64
C SER A 160 -0.87 -1.18 -6.23
N GLN A 161 -0.22 -1.80 -7.21
CA GLN A 161 1.08 -1.36 -7.72
C GLN A 161 1.01 -0.90 -9.18
N LEU A 162 1.83 0.10 -9.51
CA LEU A 162 2.09 0.55 -10.88
C LEU A 162 2.48 -0.64 -11.77
N SER A 163 1.71 -0.86 -12.84
CA SER A 163 1.89 -2.03 -13.71
C SER A 163 2.71 -1.70 -14.95
N GLN A 164 3.91 -2.27 -15.04
CA GLN A 164 4.76 -2.23 -16.25
C GLN A 164 4.15 -2.93 -17.48
N ARG A 165 3.05 -3.67 -17.31
CA ARG A 165 2.31 -4.25 -18.45
C ARG A 165 1.40 -3.22 -19.12
N TYR A 166 1.06 -2.16 -18.40
CA TYR A 166 0.08 -1.16 -18.82
C TYR A 166 0.67 0.24 -18.94
N VAL A 167 1.55 0.66 -18.03
CA VAL A 167 2.17 1.99 -18.08
C VAL A 167 3.45 1.92 -18.93
N PRO A 168 3.64 2.82 -19.91
CA PRO A 168 4.90 2.93 -20.64
C PRO A 168 6.02 3.40 -19.70
N GLU A 169 7.19 2.79 -19.83
CA GLU A 169 8.38 3.10 -19.01
C GLU A 169 9.47 3.80 -19.85
N THR A 170 9.07 4.48 -20.92
CA THR A 170 9.99 5.26 -21.78
C THR A 170 10.60 6.45 -21.06
N ASP A 171 9.92 6.95 -20.02
CA ASP A 171 10.34 8.06 -19.16
C ASP A 171 10.45 7.58 -17.71
N ALA A 172 10.90 6.34 -17.50
CA ALA A 172 11.02 5.76 -16.16
C ALA A 172 12.07 6.51 -15.33
N ALA A 173 11.70 6.84 -14.09
CA ALA A 173 12.65 7.25 -13.07
C ALA A 173 13.33 6.02 -12.45
N PHE A 174 14.43 6.24 -11.75
CA PHE A 174 15.20 5.19 -11.09
C PHE A 174 15.49 5.56 -9.64
N VAL A 175 15.56 4.54 -8.78
CA VAL A 175 16.02 4.67 -7.40
C VAL A 175 17.48 4.28 -7.37
N GLU A 176 18.33 5.25 -7.12
CA GLU A 176 19.77 5.05 -6.99
C GLU A 176 20.12 4.81 -5.51
N PRO A 177 20.85 3.73 -5.18
CA PRO A 177 21.37 3.52 -3.83
C PRO A 177 22.34 4.64 -3.41
N ASP A 178 22.23 5.11 -2.17
CA ASP A 178 23.04 6.24 -1.66
C ASP A 178 24.55 5.98 -1.80
N VAL A 179 25.00 4.76 -1.49
CA VAL A 179 26.41 4.35 -1.61
C VAL A 179 26.95 4.39 -3.05
N ILE A 180 26.07 4.37 -4.06
CA ILE A 180 26.42 4.58 -5.47
C ILE A 180 26.40 6.08 -5.78
N ALA A 181 25.38 6.81 -5.32
CA ALA A 181 25.23 8.25 -5.55
C ALA A 181 26.36 9.09 -4.92
N GLU A 182 26.93 8.64 -3.80
CA GLU A 182 28.01 9.30 -3.08
C GLU A 182 29.38 9.16 -3.78
N ASP A 183 29.53 8.22 -4.71
CA ASP A 183 30.74 8.03 -5.51
C ASP A 183 30.50 8.51 -6.95
N PRO A 184 31.18 9.59 -7.42
CA PRO A 184 30.95 10.13 -8.75
C PRO A 184 31.20 9.15 -9.91
N GLU A 185 32.14 8.21 -9.76
CA GLU A 185 32.40 7.21 -10.81
C GLU A 185 31.28 6.18 -10.85
N LEU A 186 30.86 5.67 -9.68
CA LEU A 186 29.77 4.68 -9.60
C LEU A 186 28.43 5.29 -10.03
N HIS A 187 28.16 6.54 -9.66
CA HIS A 187 27.00 7.30 -10.10
C HIS A 187 26.91 7.36 -11.64
N GLU A 188 27.99 7.77 -12.31
CA GLU A 188 28.00 7.85 -13.78
C GLU A 188 27.82 6.47 -14.44
N ARG A 189 28.37 5.41 -13.83
CA ARG A 189 28.15 4.02 -14.29
C ARG A 189 26.68 3.62 -14.15
N PHE A 190 26.03 3.96 -13.04
CA PHE A 190 24.61 3.70 -12.81
C PHE A 190 23.73 4.44 -13.82
N LEU A 191 23.99 5.74 -14.03
CA LEU A 191 23.27 6.53 -15.04
C LEU A 191 23.48 5.99 -16.46
N ALA A 192 24.69 5.55 -16.81
CA ALA A 192 24.95 4.94 -18.11
C ALA A 192 24.18 3.63 -18.32
N ALA A 193 24.15 2.75 -17.31
CA ALA A 193 23.44 1.48 -17.37
C ALA A 193 21.91 1.65 -17.47
N THR A 194 21.35 2.61 -16.72
CA THR A 194 19.92 2.93 -16.76
C THR A 194 19.50 3.54 -18.10
N ARG A 195 20.29 4.47 -18.67
CA ARG A 195 20.08 4.99 -20.03
C ARG A 195 20.05 3.87 -21.08
N ALA A 196 21.07 3.01 -21.08
CA ALA A 196 21.14 1.89 -22.02
C ALA A 196 19.94 0.94 -21.89
N SER A 197 19.43 0.75 -20.67
CA SER A 197 18.24 -0.09 -20.43
C SER A 197 16.96 0.53 -21.00
N VAL A 198 16.78 1.86 -20.88
CA VAL A 198 15.63 2.58 -21.47
C VAL A 198 15.69 2.61 -22.99
N GLU A 199 16.87 2.79 -23.56
CA GLU A 199 17.10 2.70 -25.01
C GLU A 199 16.72 1.32 -25.53
N ALA A 200 17.28 0.26 -24.93
CA ALA A 200 16.95 -1.12 -25.29
C ALA A 200 15.45 -1.43 -25.12
N TYR A 201 14.83 -0.95 -24.04
CA TYR A 201 13.38 -1.08 -23.82
C TYR A 201 12.58 -0.45 -24.96
N THR A 202 12.95 0.76 -25.38
CA THR A 202 12.25 1.52 -26.41
C THR A 202 12.38 0.85 -27.78
N GLU A 203 13.57 0.37 -28.12
CA GLU A 203 13.81 -0.38 -29.36
C GLU A 203 13.03 -1.70 -29.41
N LEU A 204 13.07 -2.47 -28.31
CA LEU A 204 12.32 -3.72 -28.17
C LEU A 204 10.81 -3.45 -28.27
N LEU A 205 10.31 -2.42 -27.61
CA LEU A 205 8.90 -2.04 -27.64
C LEU A 205 8.45 -1.71 -29.08
N ALA A 206 9.21 -0.89 -29.80
CA ALA A 206 8.91 -0.53 -31.19
C ALA A 206 8.94 -1.76 -32.13
N GLY A 207 9.89 -2.68 -31.94
CA GLY A 207 9.94 -3.95 -32.66
C GLY A 207 8.73 -4.84 -32.38
N LEU A 208 8.36 -4.97 -31.09
CA LEU A 208 7.24 -5.80 -30.65
C LEU A 208 5.87 -5.22 -31.05
N GLU A 209 5.71 -3.90 -31.03
CA GLU A 209 4.48 -3.25 -31.50
C GLU A 209 4.23 -3.49 -33.00
N ARG A 210 5.30 -3.49 -33.82
CA ARG A 210 5.23 -3.91 -35.24
C ARG A 210 4.90 -5.39 -35.36
N LYS A 211 5.56 -6.25 -34.57
CA LYS A 211 5.32 -7.71 -34.59
C LYS A 211 3.88 -8.08 -34.24
N PHE A 212 3.25 -7.35 -33.33
CA PHE A 212 1.88 -7.64 -32.89
C PHE A 212 0.82 -6.76 -33.58
N ALA A 213 1.16 -6.03 -34.64
CA ALA A 213 0.27 -5.06 -35.30
C ALA A 213 -1.10 -5.64 -35.67
N ASP A 214 -1.11 -6.89 -36.16
CA ASP A 214 -2.32 -7.58 -36.64
C ASP A 214 -3.20 -8.15 -35.53
N ALA A 215 -2.79 -8.05 -34.25
CA ALA A 215 -3.61 -8.50 -33.14
C ALA A 215 -4.89 -7.64 -33.05
N PRO A 216 -6.10 -8.24 -33.05
CA PRO A 216 -7.36 -7.51 -33.22
C PRO A 216 -7.69 -6.61 -32.03
N ASN A 217 -7.24 -6.98 -30.83
CA ASN A 217 -7.48 -6.21 -29.62
C ASN A 217 -6.30 -5.27 -29.32
N ALA A 218 -6.52 -3.96 -29.50
CA ALA A 218 -5.51 -2.94 -29.29
C ALA A 218 -4.92 -2.90 -27.87
N THR A 219 -5.72 -3.23 -26.85
CA THR A 219 -5.26 -3.27 -25.45
C THR A 219 -4.36 -4.48 -25.22
N LEU A 220 -4.75 -5.66 -25.70
CA LEU A 220 -3.93 -6.87 -25.59
C LEU A 220 -2.62 -6.73 -26.37
N ARG A 221 -2.66 -6.10 -27.55
CA ARG A 221 -1.46 -5.81 -28.36
C ARG A 221 -0.43 -4.99 -27.59
N ARG A 222 -0.82 -3.84 -27.03
CA ARG A 222 0.09 -3.00 -26.23
C ARG A 222 0.62 -3.74 -25.00
N LYS A 223 -0.24 -4.53 -24.35
CA LYS A 223 0.12 -5.31 -23.17
C LYS A 223 1.14 -6.41 -23.48
N GLN A 224 0.99 -7.11 -24.61
CA GLN A 224 1.92 -8.13 -25.08
C GLN A 224 3.30 -7.55 -25.42
N ALA A 225 3.33 -6.39 -26.09
CA ALA A 225 4.59 -5.71 -26.40
C ALA A 225 5.30 -5.24 -25.11
N ARG A 226 4.59 -4.49 -24.25
CA ARG A 226 5.16 -3.93 -23.01
C ARG A 226 5.65 -4.99 -22.04
N GLN A 227 4.88 -6.08 -21.86
CA GLN A 227 5.24 -7.11 -20.89
C GLN A 227 6.51 -7.89 -21.26
N ALA A 228 6.87 -7.93 -22.56
CA ALA A 228 8.09 -8.53 -23.06
C ALA A 228 9.23 -7.49 -23.08
N ALA A 229 8.99 -6.27 -23.57
CA ALA A 229 9.99 -5.21 -23.62
C ALA A 229 10.58 -4.89 -22.24
N ARG A 230 9.77 -4.89 -21.19
CA ARG A 230 10.22 -4.63 -19.81
C ARG A 230 11.25 -5.63 -19.25
N ALA A 231 11.55 -6.72 -19.95
CA ALA A 231 12.53 -7.72 -19.50
C ALA A 231 13.95 -7.13 -19.32
N VAL A 232 14.23 -5.99 -19.97
CA VAL A 232 15.52 -5.29 -19.84
C VAL A 232 15.51 -4.16 -18.81
N LEU A 233 14.38 -3.87 -18.17
CA LEU A 233 14.32 -2.82 -17.14
C LEU A 233 15.00 -3.33 -15.86
N PRO A 234 15.90 -2.54 -15.24
CA PRO A 234 16.64 -2.96 -14.07
C PRO A 234 15.79 -2.94 -12.79
N ASN A 235 16.27 -3.61 -11.74
CA ASN A 235 15.64 -3.59 -10.41
C ASN A 235 15.45 -2.17 -9.85
N ALA A 236 16.33 -1.23 -10.22
CA ALA A 236 16.29 0.16 -9.81
C ALA A 236 15.13 0.97 -10.40
N THR A 237 14.38 0.45 -11.39
CA THR A 237 13.24 1.19 -11.98
C THR A 237 12.24 1.60 -10.89
N GLU A 238 11.86 2.88 -10.86
CA GLU A 238 10.87 3.40 -9.92
C GLU A 238 9.56 2.61 -10.05
N THR A 239 8.93 2.35 -8.92
CA THR A 239 7.54 1.94 -8.87
C THR A 239 6.78 2.72 -7.82
N ARG A 240 5.45 2.62 -7.91
CA ARG A 240 4.51 3.30 -7.04
C ARG A 240 3.51 2.28 -6.55
N ILE A 241 3.20 2.32 -5.26
CA ILE A 241 2.38 1.29 -4.64
C ILE A 241 1.50 1.88 -3.55
N VAL A 242 0.23 1.47 -3.56
CA VAL A 242 -0.67 1.64 -2.42
C VAL A 242 -0.53 0.41 -1.54
N VAL A 243 -0.31 0.61 -0.25
CA VAL A 243 -0.16 -0.45 0.75
C VAL A 243 -1.13 -0.19 1.88
N THR A 244 -2.04 -1.14 2.12
CA THR A 244 -3.01 -1.09 3.22
C THR A 244 -2.70 -2.21 4.20
N GLY A 245 -2.68 -1.87 5.49
CA GLY A 245 -2.45 -2.83 6.57
C GLY A 245 -3.16 -2.45 7.85
N ASN A 246 -3.52 -3.47 8.64
CA ASN A 246 -3.91 -3.25 10.02
C ASN A 246 -2.69 -2.98 10.92
N TYR A 247 -2.90 -2.47 12.13
CA TYR A 247 -1.77 -2.09 12.98
C TYR A 247 -0.88 -3.29 13.34
N ARG A 248 -1.43 -4.49 13.54
CA ARG A 248 -0.63 -5.69 13.80
C ARG A 248 0.32 -6.01 12.63
N ALA A 249 -0.18 -5.94 11.39
CA ALA A 249 0.62 -6.14 10.19
C ALA A 249 1.70 -5.06 10.04
N TRP A 250 1.38 -3.79 10.33
CA TRP A 250 2.36 -2.70 10.33
C TRP A 250 3.45 -2.89 11.39
N ARG A 251 3.09 -3.27 12.62
CA ARG A 251 4.06 -3.55 13.69
C ARG A 251 5.01 -4.67 13.29
N HIS A 252 4.50 -5.76 12.71
CA HIS A 252 5.34 -6.86 12.22
C HIS A 252 6.27 -6.42 11.08
N PHE A 253 5.76 -5.65 10.10
CA PHE A 253 6.59 -5.11 9.02
C PHE A 253 7.74 -4.25 9.55
N ILE A 254 7.46 -3.33 10.47
CA ILE A 254 8.47 -2.47 11.09
C ILE A 254 9.51 -3.32 11.82
N ALA A 255 9.08 -4.26 12.66
CA ALA A 255 9.99 -5.11 13.41
C ALA A 255 10.91 -5.96 12.52
N MET A 256 10.41 -6.45 11.38
CA MET A 256 11.21 -7.26 10.46
C MET A 256 12.12 -6.44 9.55
N ARG A 257 11.79 -5.17 9.29
CA ARG A 257 12.41 -4.37 8.20
C ARG A 257 13.14 -3.13 8.66
N ALA A 258 12.80 -2.55 9.80
CA ALA A 258 13.54 -1.44 10.38
C ALA A 258 14.76 -1.93 11.21
N THR A 259 15.46 -2.97 10.75
CA THR A 259 16.56 -3.62 11.48
C THR A 259 17.87 -3.54 10.70
N GLU A 260 19.00 -3.66 11.39
CA GLU A 260 20.32 -3.67 10.74
C GLU A 260 20.51 -4.81 9.74
N HIS A 261 19.76 -5.90 9.88
CA HIS A 261 19.81 -7.08 9.00
C HIS A 261 19.04 -6.89 7.68
N ALA A 262 18.14 -5.91 7.60
CA ALA A 262 17.36 -5.64 6.41
C ALA A 262 18.16 -4.83 5.38
N ASP A 263 17.82 -5.01 4.10
CA ASP A 263 18.32 -4.14 3.02
C ASP A 263 18.03 -2.67 3.34
N VAL A 264 18.99 -1.80 3.03
CA VAL A 264 18.96 -0.37 3.40
C VAL A 264 17.75 0.37 2.84
N GLU A 265 17.28 0.03 1.63
CA GLU A 265 16.16 0.72 0.99
C GLU A 265 14.82 0.33 1.64
N ILE A 266 14.59 -0.96 1.93
CA ILE A 266 13.38 -1.39 2.65
C ILE A 266 13.42 -0.96 4.13
N ARG A 267 14.61 -0.85 4.72
CA ARG A 267 14.82 -0.30 6.06
C ARG A 267 14.42 1.16 6.12
N ALA A 268 14.92 1.99 5.20
CA ALA A 268 14.54 3.39 5.11
C ALA A 268 13.02 3.55 4.91
N LEU A 269 12.41 2.70 4.06
CA LEU A 269 10.96 2.67 3.89
C LEU A 269 10.21 2.31 5.19
N ALA A 270 10.69 1.32 5.94
CA ALA A 270 10.07 0.88 7.20
C ALA A 270 10.12 1.98 8.27
N VAL A 271 11.26 2.66 8.42
CA VAL A 271 11.40 3.79 9.34
C VAL A 271 10.52 4.97 8.91
N ALA A 272 10.44 5.27 7.61
CA ALA A 272 9.55 6.31 7.10
C ALA A 272 8.07 6.00 7.37
N CYS A 273 7.66 4.74 7.21
CA CYS A 273 6.30 4.30 7.57
C CYS A 273 6.06 4.41 9.08
N LEU A 274 7.01 3.99 9.92
CA LEU A 274 6.89 4.09 11.38
C LEU A 274 6.64 5.52 11.84
N ARG A 275 7.35 6.51 11.28
CA ARG A 275 7.13 7.93 11.62
C ARG A 275 5.71 8.38 11.34
N GLU A 276 5.16 8.00 10.19
CA GLU A 276 3.78 8.35 9.85
C GLU A 276 2.76 7.57 10.69
N LEU A 277 3.07 6.32 11.04
CA LEU A 277 2.25 5.51 11.94
C LEU A 277 2.22 6.07 13.37
N GLN A 278 3.35 6.54 13.90
CA GLN A 278 3.43 7.20 15.22
C GLN A 278 2.63 8.50 15.26
N LYS A 279 2.54 9.24 14.14
CA LYS A 279 1.65 10.40 14.04
C LYS A 279 0.16 10.02 13.95
N ALA A 280 -0.15 8.88 13.31
CA ALA A 280 -1.52 8.48 13.02
C ALA A 280 -2.19 7.68 14.16
N ALA A 281 -1.41 6.94 14.94
CA ALA A 281 -1.87 6.04 16.00
C ALA A 281 -0.77 5.87 17.07
N GLU A 282 -0.36 6.97 17.68
CA GLU A 282 0.76 7.07 18.63
C GLU A 282 0.80 5.93 19.65
N ASN A 283 -0.30 5.70 20.36
CA ASN A 283 -0.38 4.71 21.45
C ASN A 283 -0.14 3.26 20.99
N VAL A 284 -0.33 2.99 19.69
CA VAL A 284 -0.13 1.66 19.09
C VAL A 284 1.32 1.42 18.69
N PHE A 285 2.13 2.47 18.50
CA PHE A 285 3.51 2.40 18.01
C PHE A 285 4.53 3.09 18.95
N ALA A 286 4.10 3.47 20.15
CA ALA A 286 4.91 4.22 21.12
C ALA A 286 6.12 3.45 21.65
N ASP A 287 6.07 2.11 21.62
CA ASP A 287 7.15 1.23 22.07
C ASP A 287 8.32 1.13 21.07
N PHE A 288 8.15 1.61 19.83
CA PHE A 288 9.23 1.65 18.86
C PHE A 288 10.09 2.91 19.04
N THR A 289 11.40 2.72 19.20
CA THR A 289 12.40 3.80 19.24
C THR A 289 13.24 3.79 17.98
N ILE A 290 13.30 4.92 17.28
CA ILE A 290 14.17 5.12 16.11
C ILE A 290 15.56 5.54 16.60
N SER A 291 16.60 4.91 16.07
CA SER A 291 18.01 5.25 16.35
C SER A 291 18.85 5.24 15.09
N THR A 292 19.89 6.07 15.06
CA THR A 292 20.83 6.21 13.94
C THR A 292 22.05 5.32 14.15
N LEU A 293 22.43 4.56 13.13
CA LEU A 293 23.63 3.74 13.08
C LEU A 293 24.88 4.59 12.72
N PRO A 294 26.11 4.07 12.92
CA PRO A 294 27.33 4.81 12.59
C PRO A 294 27.47 5.21 11.11
N ASP A 295 26.81 4.49 10.20
CA ASP A 295 26.76 4.78 8.76
C ASP A 295 25.72 5.86 8.40
N GLY A 296 25.03 6.44 9.39
CA GLY A 296 23.99 7.46 9.19
C GLY A 296 22.61 6.90 8.87
N THR A 297 22.48 5.60 8.61
CA THR A 297 21.18 4.96 8.37
C THR A 297 20.41 4.77 9.67
N GLU A 298 19.09 4.61 9.58
CA GLU A 298 18.22 4.51 10.75
C GLU A 298 17.62 3.12 10.89
N ILE A 299 17.46 2.68 12.15
CA ILE A 299 16.75 1.47 12.56
C ILE A 299 15.63 1.84 13.54
N ALA A 300 14.73 0.91 13.81
CA ALA A 300 13.78 1.01 14.90
C ALA A 300 13.79 -0.28 15.74
N THR A 301 13.75 -0.15 17.06
CA THR A 301 13.71 -1.27 17.99
C THR A 301 12.52 -1.13 18.94
N SER A 302 11.98 -2.25 19.40
CA SER A 302 10.91 -2.28 20.41
C SER A 302 11.18 -3.40 21.42
N PRO A 303 11.02 -3.15 22.74
CA PRO A 303 11.10 -4.21 23.75
C PRO A 303 9.86 -5.10 23.76
N ARG A 304 8.82 -4.77 22.98
CA ARG A 304 7.52 -5.46 22.95
C ARG A 304 7.29 -6.26 21.66
N VAL A 305 8.34 -6.49 20.87
CA VAL A 305 8.29 -7.39 19.72
C VAL A 305 9.21 -8.57 19.97
N ALA A 306 8.62 -9.77 20.03
CA ALA A 306 9.33 -11.03 20.29
C ALA A 306 9.89 -11.68 19.02
N GLU A 307 9.50 -11.22 17.83
CA GLU A 307 9.92 -11.76 16.54
C GLU A 307 10.35 -10.62 15.61
N GLY A 308 11.66 -10.52 15.38
CA GLY A 308 12.34 -9.58 14.49
C GLY A 308 13.74 -10.07 14.20
#